data_AF-A0A9X3JP73-F1
#
_entry.id   AF-A0A9X3JP73-F1
#
_cell.length_a   1.000
_cell.length_b   1.000
_cell.length_c   1.000
_cell.angle_alpha   90.00
_cell.angle_beta   90.00
_cell.angle_gamma   90.00
#
_symmetry.space_group_name_H-M   'P 1'
#
loop_
_entity.id
_entity.type
_entity.pdbx_description
1 polymer ?
#
loop_
_entity_poly.entity_id
_entity_poly.type
_entity_poly.pdbx_seq_one_letter_code
_entity_poly.pdbx_strand_id
1 'polypeptide(L)'
;MADLLNAFAIAGKAFFGFQAIFFALLAIGINVHFGYTGLLNFGQIAFAMLGGFGIAISVSLWGLPFWVGVIVGVLASVVLALLLGLPTLRLRADYLAIVTIATAEGLRLVFRSVSATPVTGGTRGLSAFNRDFIALAPWDTGRRYDLIGTTWSGSELWVVTIGWILVALCSLLVWALMRSPWGRVVKAIREDEDAVRSLGKNVYAYKMQALVLGGVFGAFGGMVYAVGTGSAIPDQYQNANTFLAYAALILGGAARVLGPVIGSMLLLFILQFADTGLRSLIANGVIPAELLSSTDVAQLRYVLVGIGLMLLLVFRPQGIFGDRREVMLDAR
;
A
#
# COMPACT_ATOMS: atom_id res chain seq x y z
N MET A 1 25.04 22.46 -3.58
CA MET A 1 24.74 22.05 -2.18
C MET A 1 23.30 22.36 -1.80
N ALA A 2 22.75 23.52 -2.15
CA ALA A 2 21.35 23.88 -1.93
C ALA A 2 20.36 22.88 -2.56
N ASP A 3 20.60 22.41 -3.79
CA ASP A 3 19.69 21.48 -4.48
C ASP A 3 19.63 20.10 -3.83
N LEU A 4 20.73 19.65 -3.22
CA LEU A 4 20.80 18.38 -2.51
C LEU A 4 20.06 18.46 -1.16
N LEU A 5 20.15 19.61 -0.49
CA LEU A 5 19.38 19.88 0.73
C LEU A 5 17.88 19.98 0.41
N ASN A 6 17.51 20.57 -0.71
CA ASN A 6 16.12 20.61 -1.18
C ASN A 6 15.61 19.20 -1.54
N ALA A 7 16.40 18.41 -2.26
CA ALA A 7 16.07 17.01 -2.55
C ALA A 7 15.88 16.19 -1.26
N PHE A 8 16.72 16.40 -0.25
CA PHE A 8 16.60 15.74 1.04
C PHE A 8 15.34 16.19 1.80
N ALA A 9 15.01 17.48 1.78
CA ALA A 9 13.80 18.01 2.40
C ALA A 9 12.53 17.42 1.75
N ILE A 10 12.45 17.43 0.41
CA ILE A 10 11.30 16.87 -0.33
C ILE A 10 11.20 15.35 -0.10
N ALA A 11 12.32 14.64 -0.09
CA ALA A 11 12.34 13.21 0.25
C ALA A 11 11.91 12.96 1.70
N GLY A 12 12.31 13.81 2.64
CA GLY A 12 11.85 13.78 4.04
C GLY A 12 10.33 14.02 4.16
N LYS A 13 9.77 14.93 3.36
CA LYS A 13 8.31 15.11 3.24
C LYS A 13 7.64 13.82 2.74
N ALA A 14 8.19 13.18 1.70
CA ALA A 14 7.66 11.93 1.17
C ALA A 14 7.76 10.75 2.15
N PHE A 15 8.81 10.71 2.98
CA PHE A 15 9.02 9.68 4.01
C PHE A 15 7.87 9.63 5.03
N PHE A 16 7.31 10.78 5.40
CA PHE A 16 6.16 10.88 6.33
C PHE A 16 4.82 11.15 5.64
N GLY A 17 4.82 11.41 4.33
CA GLY A 17 3.65 11.82 3.58
C GLY A 17 2.58 10.73 3.44
N PHE A 18 1.39 11.12 2.99
CA PHE A 18 0.25 10.19 2.83
C PHE A 18 0.55 9.04 1.85
N GLN A 19 1.48 9.23 0.89
CA GLN A 19 1.92 8.15 0.01
C GLN A 19 2.68 7.06 0.75
N ALA A 20 3.55 7.42 1.71
CA ALA A 20 4.23 6.44 2.56
C ALA A 20 3.22 5.66 3.40
N ILE A 21 2.18 6.33 3.92
CA ILE A 21 1.09 5.71 4.66
C ILE A 21 0.29 4.73 3.78
N PHE A 22 -0.03 5.13 2.55
CA PHE A 22 -0.69 4.27 1.57
C PHE A 22 0.09 2.98 1.32
N PHE A 23 1.38 3.09 1.01
CA PHE A 23 2.24 1.92 0.80
C PHE A 23 2.46 1.12 2.09
N ALA A 24 2.52 1.76 3.26
CA ALA A 24 2.64 1.06 4.54
C ALA A 24 1.40 0.20 4.82
N LEU A 25 0.19 0.72 4.62
CA LEU A 25 -1.05 -0.03 4.82
C LEU A 25 -1.21 -1.16 3.80
N LEU A 26 -0.87 -0.92 2.53
CA LEU A 26 -0.79 -1.96 1.51
C LEU A 26 0.19 -3.07 1.94
N ALA A 27 1.42 -2.69 2.31
CA ALA A 27 2.47 -3.61 2.71
C ALA A 27 2.13 -4.36 4.00
N ILE A 28 1.43 -3.74 4.96
CA ILE A 28 0.91 -4.43 6.16
C ILE A 28 -0.08 -5.52 5.74
N GLY A 29 -1.00 -5.21 4.82
CA GLY A 29 -1.93 -6.20 4.28
C GLY A 29 -1.24 -7.34 3.54
N ILE A 30 -0.27 -7.03 2.68
CA ILE A 30 0.57 -8.02 1.99
C ILE A 30 1.39 -8.83 3.01
N ASN A 31 1.86 -8.24 4.09
CA ASN A 31 2.59 -8.96 5.12
C ASN A 31 1.71 -9.98 5.84
N VAL A 32 0.41 -9.71 6.01
CA VAL A 32 -0.53 -10.70 6.50
C VAL A 32 -0.71 -11.83 5.48
N HIS A 33 -0.94 -11.51 4.21
CA HIS A 33 -1.10 -12.50 3.15
C HIS A 33 0.18 -13.30 2.91
N PHE A 34 1.20 -12.66 2.38
CA PHE A 34 2.44 -13.31 1.98
C PHE A 34 3.34 -13.59 3.19
N GLY A 35 3.62 -12.57 4.01
CA GLY A 35 4.61 -12.66 5.08
C GLY A 35 4.25 -13.69 6.15
N TYR A 36 3.00 -13.72 6.62
CA TYR A 36 2.60 -14.62 7.71
C TYR A 36 1.91 -15.90 7.23
N THR A 37 1.11 -15.85 6.17
CA THR A 37 0.25 -16.99 5.77
C THR A 37 0.73 -17.73 4.53
N GLY A 38 1.71 -17.18 3.80
CA GLY A 38 2.21 -17.76 2.54
C GLY A 38 1.26 -17.55 1.35
N LEU A 39 0.23 -16.71 1.46
CA LEU A 39 -0.70 -16.39 0.39
C LEU A 39 -0.10 -15.35 -0.55
N LEU A 40 0.22 -15.74 -1.78
CA LEU A 40 0.69 -14.85 -2.83
C LEU A 40 -0.49 -14.06 -3.42
N ASN A 41 -0.60 -12.78 -3.04
CA ASN A 41 -1.64 -11.87 -3.52
C ASN A 41 -1.01 -10.64 -4.19
N PHE A 42 -0.96 -10.64 -5.52
CA PHE A 42 -0.48 -9.51 -6.32
C PHE A 42 -1.60 -8.52 -6.70
N GLY A 43 -2.82 -8.74 -6.24
CA GLY A 43 -3.98 -7.89 -6.44
C GLY A 43 -4.33 -7.02 -5.24
N GLN A 44 -3.41 -6.76 -4.30
CA GLN A 44 -3.69 -5.94 -3.11
C GLN A 44 -4.29 -4.57 -3.45
N ILE A 45 -3.89 -3.98 -4.58
CA ILE A 45 -4.43 -2.72 -5.07
C ILE A 45 -5.94 -2.76 -5.36
N ALA A 46 -6.53 -3.93 -5.65
CA ALA A 46 -7.97 -4.07 -5.83
C ALA A 46 -8.73 -3.72 -4.54
N PHE A 47 -8.22 -4.18 -3.40
CA PHE A 47 -8.81 -3.87 -2.10
C PHE A 47 -8.68 -2.38 -1.79
N ALA A 48 -7.53 -1.77 -2.10
CA ALA A 48 -7.33 -0.33 -1.99
C ALA A 48 -8.29 0.45 -2.90
N MET A 49 -8.48 0.03 -4.13
CA MET A 49 -9.43 0.64 -5.07
C MET A 49 -10.84 0.63 -4.48
N LEU A 50 -11.31 -0.52 -4.00
CA LEU A 50 -12.64 -0.62 -3.38
C LEU A 50 -12.75 0.21 -2.09
N GLY A 51 -11.69 0.36 -1.32
CA GLY A 51 -11.66 1.25 -0.16
C GLY A 51 -11.83 2.72 -0.56
N GLY A 52 -11.01 3.20 -1.49
CA GLY A 52 -11.04 4.58 -1.97
C GLY A 52 -12.35 4.93 -2.70
N PHE A 53 -12.77 4.08 -3.63
CA PHE A 53 -14.05 4.24 -4.32
C PHE A 53 -15.26 4.01 -3.42
N GLY A 54 -15.15 3.17 -2.40
CA GLY A 54 -16.22 2.98 -1.42
C GLY A 54 -16.58 4.29 -0.71
N ILE A 55 -15.58 5.05 -0.26
CA ILE A 55 -15.79 6.40 0.29
C ILE A 55 -16.29 7.34 -0.81
N ALA A 56 -15.60 7.38 -1.95
CA ALA A 56 -15.90 8.35 -2.99
C ALA A 56 -17.33 8.22 -3.51
N ILE A 57 -17.80 7.01 -3.82
CA ILE A 57 -19.16 6.74 -4.30
C ILE A 57 -20.18 7.07 -3.20
N SER A 58 -19.97 6.59 -1.97
CA SER A 58 -20.94 6.79 -0.89
C SER A 58 -21.15 8.27 -0.56
N VAL A 59 -20.09 9.06 -0.55
CA VAL A 59 -20.18 10.48 -0.20
C VAL A 59 -20.62 11.33 -1.39
N SER A 60 -20.03 11.13 -2.57
CA SER A 60 -20.28 12.02 -3.72
C SER A 60 -21.57 11.70 -4.48
N LEU A 61 -22.01 10.43 -4.53
CA LEU A 61 -23.23 10.04 -5.23
C LEU A 61 -24.42 9.86 -4.28
N TRP A 62 -24.22 9.19 -3.16
CA TRP A 62 -25.32 8.90 -2.23
C TRP A 62 -25.51 9.98 -1.17
N GLY A 63 -24.59 10.95 -1.07
CA GLY A 63 -24.66 12.02 -0.07
C GLY A 63 -24.53 11.52 1.37
N LEU A 64 -23.95 10.33 1.58
CA LEU A 64 -23.79 9.75 2.91
C LEU A 64 -22.62 10.42 3.66
N PRO A 65 -22.66 10.42 5.01
CA PRO A 65 -21.56 10.92 5.82
C PRO A 65 -20.26 10.16 5.55
N PHE A 66 -19.13 10.87 5.64
CA PHE A 66 -17.78 10.32 5.41
C PHE A 66 -17.53 8.97 6.11
N TRP A 67 -17.88 8.86 7.39
CA TRP A 67 -17.67 7.65 8.19
C TRP A 67 -18.53 6.47 7.74
N VAL A 68 -19.72 6.73 7.17
CA VAL A 68 -20.53 5.68 6.55
C VAL A 68 -19.84 5.18 5.27
N GLY A 69 -19.24 6.10 4.50
CA GLY A 69 -18.40 5.73 3.35
C GLY A 69 -17.21 4.85 3.72
N VAL A 70 -16.57 5.06 4.88
CA VAL A 70 -15.50 4.19 5.39
C VAL A 70 -16.03 2.76 5.59
N ILE A 71 -17.20 2.61 6.22
CA ILE A 71 -17.83 1.29 6.42
C ILE A 71 -18.13 0.62 5.09
N VAL A 72 -18.68 1.36 4.12
CA VAL A 72 -18.96 0.82 2.78
C VAL A 72 -17.68 0.32 2.10
N GLY A 73 -16.58 1.06 2.17
CA GLY A 73 -15.30 0.62 1.60
C GLY A 73 -14.71 -0.61 2.31
N VAL A 74 -14.86 -0.72 3.64
CA VAL A 74 -14.47 -1.93 4.39
C VAL A 74 -15.31 -3.12 3.95
N LEU A 75 -16.64 -2.96 3.89
CA LEU A 75 -17.54 -4.03 3.46
C LEU A 75 -17.26 -4.48 2.03
N ALA A 76 -17.00 -3.55 1.11
CA ALA A 76 -16.63 -3.87 -0.26
C ALA A 76 -15.33 -4.70 -0.33
N SER A 77 -14.34 -4.37 0.51
CA SER A 77 -13.10 -5.14 0.64
C SER A 77 -13.33 -6.55 1.20
N VAL A 78 -14.17 -6.69 2.23
CA VAL A 78 -14.55 -8.00 2.79
C VAL A 78 -15.26 -8.85 1.74
N VAL A 79 -16.23 -8.27 1.01
CA VAL A 79 -16.94 -8.95 -0.08
C VAL A 79 -15.95 -9.41 -1.16
N LEU A 80 -15.02 -8.55 -1.57
CA LEU A 80 -13.99 -8.93 -2.54
C LEU A 80 -13.12 -10.08 -2.03
N ALA A 81 -12.72 -10.06 -0.76
CA ALA A 81 -11.91 -11.12 -0.17
C ALA A 81 -12.65 -12.45 -0.15
N LEU A 82 -13.95 -12.45 0.17
CA LEU A 82 -14.78 -13.66 0.13
C LEU A 82 -14.96 -14.17 -1.30
N LEU A 83 -15.28 -13.28 -2.24
CA LEU A 83 -15.45 -13.61 -3.66
C LEU A 83 -14.18 -14.21 -4.26
N LEU A 84 -13.02 -13.66 -3.90
CA LEU A 84 -11.72 -14.18 -4.32
C LEU A 84 -11.38 -15.49 -3.61
N GLY A 85 -11.50 -15.53 -2.29
CA GLY A 85 -11.02 -16.65 -1.48
C GLY A 85 -11.85 -17.92 -1.61
N LEU A 86 -13.16 -17.82 -1.89
CA LEU A 86 -14.06 -18.96 -2.04
C LEU A 86 -13.58 -19.95 -3.13
N PRO A 87 -13.31 -19.50 -4.37
CA PRO A 87 -12.78 -20.35 -5.42
C PRO A 87 -11.27 -20.57 -5.33
N THR A 88 -10.48 -19.55 -4.97
CA THR A 88 -9.01 -19.60 -5.15
C THR A 88 -8.29 -20.37 -4.04
N LEU A 89 -8.77 -20.33 -2.79
CA LEU A 89 -8.10 -21.03 -1.68
C LEU A 89 -8.21 -22.56 -1.75
N ARG A 90 -8.99 -23.08 -2.71
CA ARG A 90 -9.08 -24.52 -3.02
C ARG A 90 -8.07 -24.96 -4.09
N LEU A 91 -7.35 -24.01 -4.70
CA LEU A 91 -6.40 -24.25 -5.77
C LEU A 91 -4.96 -24.13 -5.25
N ARG A 92 -3.99 -24.48 -6.10
CA ARG A 92 -2.56 -24.24 -5.83
C ARG A 92 -2.29 -22.74 -5.62
N ALA A 93 -1.31 -22.40 -4.79
CA ALA A 93 -1.00 -21.02 -4.41
C ALA A 93 -0.81 -20.08 -5.62
N ASP A 94 -0.19 -20.58 -6.70
CA ASP A 94 0.07 -19.81 -7.92
C ASP A 94 -1.22 -19.32 -8.60
N TYR A 95 -2.34 -20.04 -8.43
CA TYR A 95 -3.62 -19.61 -9.00
C TYR A 95 -4.19 -18.39 -8.26
N LEU A 96 -3.99 -18.28 -6.94
CA LEU A 96 -4.41 -17.09 -6.19
C LEU A 96 -3.68 -15.85 -6.71
N ALA A 97 -2.38 -15.97 -6.99
CA ALA A 97 -1.58 -14.90 -7.56
C ALA A 97 -2.14 -14.43 -8.92
N ILE A 98 -2.42 -15.36 -9.84
CA ILE A 98 -2.97 -15.03 -11.16
C ILE A 98 -4.35 -14.37 -11.05
N VAL A 99 -5.25 -14.95 -10.25
CA VAL A 99 -6.63 -14.45 -10.11
C VAL A 99 -6.65 -13.07 -9.46
N THR A 100 -5.78 -12.80 -8.49
CA THR A 100 -5.72 -11.49 -7.83
C THR A 100 -5.22 -10.39 -8.77
N ILE A 101 -4.22 -10.67 -9.63
CA ILE A 101 -3.77 -9.74 -10.69
C ILE A 101 -4.92 -9.45 -11.66
N ALA A 102 -5.55 -10.51 -12.17
CA ALA A 102 -6.64 -10.39 -13.13
C ALA A 102 -7.84 -9.63 -12.55
N THR A 103 -8.15 -9.84 -11.26
CA THR A 103 -9.24 -9.14 -10.57
C THR A 103 -8.92 -7.67 -10.36
N ALA A 104 -7.69 -7.33 -9.96
CA ALA A 104 -7.27 -5.95 -9.81
C ALA A 104 -7.30 -5.18 -11.13
N GLU A 105 -6.81 -5.80 -12.21
CA GLU A 105 -6.87 -5.24 -13.56
C GLU A 105 -8.31 -5.12 -14.06
N GLY A 106 -9.10 -6.18 -13.90
CA GLY A 106 -10.49 -6.24 -14.31
C GLY A 106 -11.34 -5.18 -13.62
N LEU A 107 -11.20 -5.02 -12.29
CA LEU A 107 -11.86 -3.95 -11.55
C LEU A 107 -11.44 -2.57 -12.06
N ARG A 108 -10.14 -2.35 -12.32
CA ARG A 108 -9.67 -1.07 -12.88
C ARG A 108 -10.34 -0.77 -14.21
N LEU A 109 -10.37 -1.73 -15.13
CA LEU A 109 -10.96 -1.57 -16.45
C LEU A 109 -12.48 -1.35 -16.39
N VAL A 110 -13.18 -2.06 -15.50
CA VAL A 110 -14.62 -1.86 -15.25
C VAL A 110 -14.88 -0.46 -14.72
N PHE A 111 -14.13 0.00 -13.72
CA PHE A 111 -14.31 1.33 -13.13
C PHE A 111 -13.92 2.46 -14.08
N ARG A 112 -13.00 2.21 -15.01
CA ARG A 112 -12.61 3.12 -16.08
C ARG A 112 -13.61 3.13 -17.25
N SER A 113 -14.46 2.11 -17.38
CA SER A 113 -15.36 1.94 -18.52
C SER A 113 -16.39 3.07 -18.65
N VAL A 114 -16.76 3.38 -19.89
CA VAL A 114 -17.79 4.38 -20.21
C VAL A 114 -19.12 4.02 -19.55
N SER A 115 -19.47 2.73 -19.51
CA SER A 115 -20.71 2.24 -18.90
C SER A 115 -20.75 2.45 -17.38
N ALA A 116 -19.58 2.52 -16.71
CA ALA A 116 -19.48 2.76 -15.27
C ALA A 116 -19.40 4.24 -14.90
N THR A 117 -19.24 5.14 -15.89
CA THR A 117 -19.10 6.60 -15.68
C THR A 117 -20.14 7.21 -14.73
N PRO A 118 -21.44 6.85 -14.78
CA PRO A 118 -22.43 7.41 -13.86
C PRO A 118 -22.14 7.11 -12.39
N VAL A 119 -21.42 6.02 -12.11
CA VAL A 119 -21.12 5.54 -10.75
C VAL A 119 -19.70 5.93 -10.33
N THR A 120 -18.72 5.78 -11.21
CA THR A 120 -17.29 5.90 -10.89
C THR A 120 -16.63 7.16 -11.42
N GLY A 121 -17.32 7.93 -12.26
CA GLY A 121 -16.73 9.04 -13.02
C GLY A 121 -15.83 8.60 -14.18
N GLY A 122 -15.72 7.30 -14.46
CA GLY A 122 -14.93 6.74 -15.55
C GLY A 122 -13.45 7.11 -15.42
N THR A 123 -12.83 7.59 -16.51
CA THR A 123 -11.43 8.04 -16.51
C THR A 123 -11.19 9.30 -15.66
N ARG A 124 -12.21 10.13 -15.43
CA ARG A 124 -12.09 11.34 -14.61
C ARG A 124 -12.07 11.03 -13.11
N GLY A 125 -12.65 9.89 -12.73
CA GLY A 125 -12.85 9.53 -11.33
C GLY A 125 -13.85 10.42 -10.60
N LEU A 126 -13.89 10.27 -9.29
CA LEU A 126 -14.71 11.06 -8.37
C LEU A 126 -13.82 12.00 -7.56
N SER A 127 -14.34 13.15 -7.16
CA SER A 127 -13.62 14.14 -6.36
C SER A 127 -14.53 14.81 -5.33
N ALA A 128 -13.98 15.70 -4.51
CA ALA A 128 -14.70 16.52 -3.53
C ALA A 128 -15.45 15.74 -2.42
N PHE A 129 -15.09 14.48 -2.16
CA PHE A 129 -15.66 13.66 -1.07
C PHE A 129 -14.89 13.75 0.26
N ASN A 130 -13.78 14.49 0.31
CA ASN A 130 -12.93 14.60 1.51
C ASN A 130 -13.20 15.87 2.35
N ARG A 131 -14.14 16.73 1.94
CA ARG A 131 -14.39 18.04 2.57
C ARG A 131 -14.80 17.90 4.03
N ASP A 132 -15.76 17.03 4.32
CA ASP A 132 -16.25 16.80 5.69
C ASP A 132 -15.13 16.28 6.60
N PHE A 133 -14.27 15.41 6.08
CA PHE A 133 -13.11 14.91 6.81
C PHE A 133 -12.08 16.02 7.10
N ILE A 134 -11.79 16.87 6.12
CA ILE A 134 -10.86 18.00 6.27
C ILE A 134 -11.43 19.05 7.23
N ALA A 135 -12.74 19.25 7.24
CA ALA A 135 -13.42 20.19 8.14
C ALA A 135 -13.31 19.82 9.63
N LEU A 136 -13.03 18.54 9.94
CA LEU A 136 -12.78 18.07 11.31
C LEU A 136 -11.37 18.39 11.83
N ALA A 137 -10.49 18.92 10.99
CA ALA A 137 -9.13 19.25 11.40
C ALA A 137 -9.15 20.31 12.53
N PRO A 138 -8.36 20.12 13.61
CA PRO A 138 -8.35 21.04 14.75
C PRO A 138 -7.61 22.36 14.48
N TRP A 139 -7.06 22.53 13.27
CA TRP A 139 -6.28 23.68 12.85
C TRP A 139 -6.76 24.21 11.49
N ASP A 140 -6.31 25.42 11.15
CA ASP A 140 -6.64 26.07 9.89
C ASP A 140 -6.02 25.30 8.71
N THR A 141 -6.87 24.66 7.92
CA THR A 141 -6.47 23.84 6.77
C THR A 141 -6.00 24.68 5.58
N GLY A 142 -6.30 25.98 5.56
CA GLY A 142 -5.85 26.92 4.53
C GLY A 142 -4.43 27.46 4.75
N ARG A 143 -3.87 27.31 5.97
CA ARG A 143 -2.51 27.77 6.28
C ARG A 143 -1.45 26.77 5.84
N ARG A 144 -0.28 27.31 5.49
CA ARG A 144 0.94 26.55 5.26
C ARG A 144 1.79 26.61 6.52
N TYR A 145 2.26 25.45 6.95
CA TYR A 145 3.09 25.26 8.13
C TYR A 145 4.48 24.81 7.67
N ASP A 146 5.51 25.51 8.12
CA ASP A 146 6.90 25.13 7.87
C ASP A 146 7.38 24.22 9.00
N LEU A 147 7.59 22.95 8.68
CA LEU A 147 8.03 21.93 9.62
C LEU A 147 9.28 21.24 9.07
N ILE A 148 10.37 21.23 9.83
CA ILE A 148 11.63 20.52 9.48
C ILE A 148 12.10 20.87 8.06
N GLY A 149 12.10 22.16 7.70
CA GLY A 149 12.55 22.63 6.37
C GLY A 149 11.63 22.23 5.20
N THR A 150 10.41 21.78 5.48
CA THR A 150 9.40 21.41 4.48
C THR A 150 8.09 22.17 4.71
N THR A 151 7.43 22.58 3.62
CA THR A 151 6.14 23.28 3.67
C THR A 151 5.00 22.26 3.60
N TRP A 152 4.08 22.31 4.56
CA TRP A 152 2.90 21.45 4.63
C TRP A 152 1.63 22.28 4.64
N SER A 153 0.59 21.85 3.94
CA SER A 153 -0.74 22.43 4.14
C SER A 153 -1.40 21.84 5.38
N GLY A 154 -2.28 22.60 6.04
CA GLY A 154 -3.03 22.07 7.19
C GLY A 154 -3.87 20.84 6.84
N SER A 155 -4.39 20.75 5.61
CA SER A 155 -5.10 19.55 5.13
C SER A 155 -4.18 18.34 4.98
N GLU A 156 -2.96 18.52 4.44
CA GLU A 156 -1.96 17.45 4.35
C GLU A 156 -1.57 16.93 5.73
N LEU A 157 -1.31 17.83 6.69
CA LEU A 157 -0.97 17.44 8.06
C LEU A 157 -2.08 16.61 8.69
N TRP A 158 -3.35 16.99 8.48
CA TRP A 158 -4.47 16.26 9.04
C TRP A 158 -4.56 14.83 8.50
N VAL A 159 -4.43 14.66 7.18
CA VAL A 159 -4.39 13.33 6.55
C VAL A 159 -3.20 12.51 7.05
N VAL A 160 -2.03 13.13 7.19
CA VAL A 160 -0.81 12.47 7.68
C VAL A 160 -0.97 12.04 9.13
N THR A 161 -1.50 12.89 10.01
CA THR A 161 -1.72 12.56 11.43
C THR A 161 -2.68 11.38 11.57
N ILE A 162 -3.87 11.46 10.95
CA ILE A 162 -4.85 10.37 11.01
C ILE A 162 -4.33 9.10 10.33
N GLY A 163 -3.63 9.23 9.21
CA GLY A 163 -3.05 8.11 8.50
C GLY A 163 -1.99 7.35 9.32
N TRP A 164 -1.11 8.07 10.04
CA TRP A 164 -0.12 7.43 10.91
C TRP A 164 -0.75 6.80 12.15
N ILE A 165 -1.79 7.42 12.72
CA ILE A 165 -2.59 6.79 13.78
C ILE A 165 -3.19 5.47 13.26
N LEU A 166 -3.74 5.47 12.04
CA LEU A 166 -4.32 4.27 11.43
C LEU A 166 -3.26 3.18 11.18
N VAL A 167 -2.07 3.55 10.69
CA VAL A 167 -0.93 2.62 10.57
C VAL A 167 -0.55 2.03 11.91
N ALA A 168 -0.41 2.87 12.96
CA ALA A 168 -0.08 2.41 14.30
C ALA A 168 -1.12 1.43 14.85
N LEU A 169 -2.42 1.72 14.67
CA LEU A 169 -3.51 0.84 15.06
C LEU A 169 -3.48 -0.49 14.30
N CYS A 170 -3.27 -0.46 12.97
CA CYS A 170 -3.17 -1.68 12.16
C CYS A 170 -1.95 -2.51 12.55
N SER A 171 -0.78 -1.88 12.76
CA SER A 171 0.42 -2.55 13.24
C SER A 171 0.25 -3.15 14.63
N LEU A 172 -0.42 -2.46 15.54
CA LEU A 172 -0.74 -2.97 16.88
C LEU A 172 -1.68 -4.17 16.81
N LEU A 173 -2.70 -4.11 15.94
CA LEU A 173 -3.61 -5.23 15.71
C LEU A 173 -2.87 -6.44 15.15
N VAL A 174 -2.01 -6.26 14.14
CA VAL A 174 -1.18 -7.35 13.60
C VAL A 174 -0.25 -7.92 14.65
N TRP A 175 0.39 -7.08 15.47
CA TRP A 175 1.23 -7.53 16.58
C TRP A 175 0.45 -8.40 17.59
N ALA A 176 -0.76 -7.97 17.98
CA ALA A 176 -1.62 -8.72 18.88
C ALA A 176 -2.07 -10.05 18.26
N LEU A 177 -2.50 -10.03 17.00
CA LEU A 177 -2.91 -11.24 16.26
C LEU A 177 -1.76 -12.24 16.13
N MET A 178 -0.55 -11.77 15.85
CA MET A 178 0.64 -12.64 15.69
C MET A 178 1.13 -13.26 16.99
N ARG A 179 0.81 -12.66 18.15
CA ARG A 179 1.08 -13.25 19.47
C ARG A 179 -0.04 -14.18 19.96
N SER A 180 -1.20 -14.13 19.34
CA SER A 180 -2.34 -14.96 19.70
C SER A 180 -2.21 -16.40 19.17
N PRO A 181 -3.07 -17.35 19.62
CA PRO A 181 -3.16 -18.69 19.03
C PRO A 181 -3.41 -18.68 17.52
N TRP A 182 -4.13 -17.68 17.01
CA TRP A 182 -4.40 -17.52 15.58
C TRP A 182 -3.11 -17.36 14.77
N GLY A 183 -2.21 -16.48 15.23
CA GLY A 183 -0.93 -16.24 14.60
C GLY A 183 -0.02 -17.48 14.55
N ARG A 184 -0.08 -18.34 15.58
CA ARG A 184 0.67 -19.61 15.61
C ARG A 184 0.19 -20.58 14.53
N VAL A 185 -1.13 -20.72 14.37
CA VAL A 185 -1.71 -21.59 13.33
C VAL A 185 -1.39 -21.06 11.94
N VAL A 186 -1.51 -19.76 11.74
CA VAL A 186 -1.21 -19.10 10.46
C VAL A 186 0.25 -19.29 10.03
N LYS A 187 1.20 -19.15 10.97
CA LYS A 187 2.62 -19.41 10.67
C LYS A 187 2.88 -20.88 10.36
N ALA A 188 2.27 -21.79 11.11
CA ALA A 188 2.39 -23.22 10.83
C ALA A 188 1.80 -23.59 9.44
N ILE A 189 0.72 -22.93 9.00
CA ILE A 189 0.14 -23.11 7.66
C ILE A 189 1.14 -22.69 6.57
N ARG A 190 1.94 -21.64 6.82
CA ARG A 190 2.97 -21.19 5.89
C ARG A 190 4.12 -22.20 5.75
N GLU A 191 4.47 -22.89 6.84
CA GLU A 191 5.53 -23.91 6.86
C GLU A 191 5.08 -25.23 6.24
N ASP A 192 3.97 -25.79 6.72
CA ASP A 192 3.41 -27.05 6.20
C ASP A 192 1.88 -27.09 6.41
N GLU A 193 1.16 -26.90 5.31
CA GLU A 193 -0.30 -26.92 5.29
C GLU A 193 -0.88 -28.31 5.61
N ASP A 194 -0.25 -29.39 5.15
CA ASP A 194 -0.76 -30.75 5.33
C ASP A 194 -0.54 -31.23 6.77
N ALA A 195 0.58 -30.84 7.39
CA ALA A 195 0.80 -31.04 8.84
C ALA A 195 -0.29 -30.36 9.67
N VAL A 196 -0.62 -29.08 9.40
CA VAL A 196 -1.68 -28.38 10.13
C VAL A 196 -3.06 -29.01 9.92
N ARG A 197 -3.34 -29.51 8.71
CA ARG A 197 -4.58 -30.26 8.42
C ARG A 197 -4.65 -31.57 9.20
N SER A 198 -3.55 -32.30 9.33
CA SER A 198 -3.49 -33.55 10.12
C SER A 198 -3.77 -33.32 11.61
N LEU A 199 -3.47 -32.13 12.13
CA LEU A 199 -3.80 -31.70 13.50
C LEU A 199 -5.27 -31.24 13.66
N GLY A 200 -6.11 -31.44 12.64
CA GLY A 200 -7.55 -31.15 12.67
C GLY A 200 -7.91 -29.66 12.58
N LYS A 201 -6.97 -28.78 12.18
CA LYS A 201 -7.25 -27.35 12.01
C LYS A 201 -7.80 -27.07 10.61
N ASN A 202 -8.85 -26.25 10.53
CA ASN A 202 -9.43 -25.83 9.26
C ASN A 202 -8.56 -24.78 8.57
N VAL A 203 -7.56 -25.21 7.80
CA VAL A 203 -6.62 -24.33 7.09
C VAL A 203 -7.32 -23.33 6.17
N TYR A 204 -8.39 -23.76 5.49
CA TYR A 204 -9.18 -22.91 4.62
C TYR A 204 -9.75 -21.69 5.37
N ALA A 205 -10.31 -21.89 6.57
CA ALA A 205 -10.88 -20.80 7.37
C ALA A 205 -9.81 -19.79 7.81
N TYR A 206 -8.62 -20.25 8.24
CA TYR A 206 -7.53 -19.36 8.63
C TYR A 206 -6.98 -18.56 7.44
N LYS A 207 -6.84 -19.20 6.27
CA LYS A 207 -6.44 -18.52 5.03
C LYS A 207 -7.48 -17.49 4.59
N MET A 208 -8.77 -17.81 4.70
CA MET A 208 -9.86 -16.86 4.39
C MET A 208 -9.85 -15.66 5.32
N GLN A 209 -9.71 -15.89 6.63
CA GLN A 209 -9.61 -14.81 7.62
C GLN A 209 -8.41 -13.90 7.34
N ALA A 210 -7.26 -14.49 7.00
CA ALA A 210 -6.09 -13.71 6.65
C ALA A 210 -6.27 -12.92 5.35
N LEU A 211 -6.91 -13.51 4.33
CA LEU A 211 -7.24 -12.82 3.09
C LEU A 211 -8.12 -11.59 3.36
N VAL A 212 -9.18 -11.75 4.17
CA VAL A 212 -10.06 -10.66 4.59
C VAL A 212 -9.30 -9.60 5.38
N LEU A 213 -8.55 -9.97 6.42
CA LEU A 213 -7.81 -9.01 7.25
C LEU A 213 -6.79 -8.20 6.44
N GLY A 214 -5.98 -8.87 5.62
CA GLY A 214 -5.01 -8.18 4.78
C GLY A 214 -5.68 -7.31 3.71
N GLY A 215 -6.83 -7.74 3.16
CA GLY A 215 -7.63 -6.93 2.23
C GLY A 215 -8.18 -5.67 2.89
N VAL A 216 -8.66 -5.75 4.14
CA VAL A 216 -9.12 -4.59 4.90
C VAL A 216 -7.99 -3.58 5.14
N PHE A 217 -6.78 -4.03 5.46
CA PHE A 217 -5.62 -3.14 5.57
C PHE A 217 -5.28 -2.47 4.23
N GLY A 218 -5.39 -3.20 3.11
CA GLY A 218 -5.27 -2.60 1.77
C GLY A 218 -6.33 -1.55 1.50
N ALA A 219 -7.59 -1.79 1.88
CA ALA A 219 -8.69 -0.85 1.73
C ALA A 219 -8.44 0.45 2.51
N PHE A 220 -7.97 0.36 3.76
CA PHE A 220 -7.54 1.54 4.53
C PHE A 220 -6.45 2.34 3.82
N GLY A 221 -5.47 1.66 3.21
CA GLY A 221 -4.47 2.34 2.37
C GLY A 221 -5.13 3.15 1.26
N GLY A 222 -6.02 2.51 0.49
CA GLY A 222 -6.73 3.17 -0.61
C GLY A 222 -7.63 4.33 -0.18
N MET A 223 -8.24 4.26 1.01
CA MET A 223 -9.01 5.34 1.62
C MET A 223 -8.12 6.54 1.94
N VAL A 224 -6.98 6.32 2.62
CA VAL A 224 -6.02 7.39 2.94
C VAL A 224 -5.51 8.05 1.66
N TYR A 225 -5.20 7.25 0.63
CA TYR A 225 -4.74 7.77 -0.65
C TYR A 225 -5.82 8.63 -1.34
N ALA A 226 -7.07 8.15 -1.39
CA ALA A 226 -8.19 8.87 -1.99
C ALA A 226 -8.47 10.20 -1.27
N VAL A 227 -8.44 10.18 0.07
CA VAL A 227 -8.63 11.37 0.89
C VAL A 227 -7.46 12.35 0.75
N GLY A 228 -6.23 11.85 0.69
CA GLY A 228 -5.01 12.64 0.54
C GLY A 228 -4.90 13.34 -0.81
N THR A 229 -5.34 12.70 -1.90
CA THR A 229 -5.39 13.36 -3.22
C THR A 229 -6.69 14.16 -3.43
N GLY A 230 -7.72 13.91 -2.62
CA GLY A 230 -9.06 14.46 -2.81
C GLY A 230 -9.79 13.93 -4.06
N SER A 231 -9.30 12.81 -4.60
CA SER A 231 -9.81 12.19 -5.82
C SER A 231 -9.69 10.67 -5.74
N ALA A 232 -10.60 9.97 -6.41
CA ALA A 232 -10.53 8.53 -6.63
C ALA A 232 -10.60 8.29 -8.14
N ILE A 233 -9.44 8.07 -8.75
CA ILE A 233 -9.30 7.88 -10.21
C ILE A 233 -8.83 6.44 -10.46
N PRO A 234 -9.44 5.67 -11.38
CA PRO A 234 -9.08 4.26 -11.58
C PRO A 234 -7.59 4.07 -11.91
N ASP A 235 -7.01 4.97 -12.70
CA ASP A 235 -5.60 4.90 -13.12
C ASP A 235 -4.59 5.15 -11.97
N GLN A 236 -5.02 5.62 -10.81
CA GLN A 236 -4.18 5.67 -9.61
C GLN A 236 -4.03 4.30 -8.93
N TYR A 237 -4.92 3.35 -9.23
CA TYR A 237 -4.98 2.03 -8.60
C TYR A 237 -4.47 0.94 -9.57
N GLN A 238 -3.25 1.11 -10.08
CA GLN A 238 -2.61 0.16 -10.98
C GLN A 238 -1.91 -0.98 -10.24
N ASN A 239 -1.85 -2.15 -10.88
CA ASN A 239 -1.17 -3.34 -10.33
C ASN A 239 0.31 -3.08 -10.01
N ALA A 240 0.95 -2.14 -10.74
CA ALA A 240 2.30 -1.64 -10.44
C ALA A 240 2.48 -1.24 -8.97
N ASN A 241 1.46 -0.64 -8.35
CA ASN A 241 1.51 -0.23 -6.95
C ASN A 241 1.53 -1.42 -5.98
N THR A 242 0.90 -2.56 -6.32
CA THR A 242 1.04 -3.77 -5.50
C THR A 242 2.48 -4.26 -5.52
N PHE A 243 3.14 -4.28 -6.67
CA PHE A 243 4.55 -4.71 -6.78
C PHE A 243 5.49 -3.77 -6.04
N LEU A 244 5.23 -2.45 -6.07
CA LEU A 244 5.96 -1.49 -5.25
C LEU A 244 5.70 -1.69 -3.74
N ALA A 245 4.50 -2.09 -3.33
CA ALA A 245 4.22 -2.44 -1.95
C ALA A 245 4.94 -3.74 -1.52
N TYR A 246 5.10 -4.72 -2.42
CA TYR A 246 5.97 -5.88 -2.20
C TYR A 246 7.44 -5.48 -2.06
N ALA A 247 7.92 -4.57 -2.91
CA ALA A 247 9.26 -4.01 -2.78
C ALA A 247 9.47 -3.34 -1.42
N ALA A 248 8.50 -2.54 -0.96
CA ALA A 248 8.53 -1.93 0.37
C ALA A 248 8.56 -2.99 1.47
N LEU A 249 7.74 -4.03 1.37
CA LEU A 249 7.73 -5.15 2.32
C LEU A 249 9.08 -5.86 2.40
N ILE A 250 9.68 -6.18 1.26
CA ILE A 250 10.98 -6.87 1.17
C ILE A 250 12.10 -5.98 1.72
N LEU A 251 12.11 -4.70 1.34
CA LEU A 251 13.05 -3.70 1.87
C LEU A 251 12.99 -3.64 3.40
N GLY A 252 11.78 -3.60 3.97
CA GLY A 252 11.57 -3.59 5.42
C GLY A 252 11.85 -4.91 6.13
N GLY A 253 11.64 -6.04 5.45
CA GLY A 253 11.70 -7.40 6.00
C GLY A 253 10.30 -7.99 6.15
N ALA A 254 10.05 -9.10 5.46
CA ALA A 254 8.80 -9.85 5.52
C ALA A 254 8.59 -10.52 6.89
N ALA A 255 7.34 -10.85 7.24
CA ALA A 255 6.94 -11.50 8.49
C ALA A 255 7.30 -10.72 9.79
N ARG A 256 7.59 -9.43 9.69
CA ARG A 256 7.80 -8.52 10.82
C ARG A 256 6.72 -7.44 10.86
N VAL A 257 6.27 -7.07 12.06
CA VAL A 257 5.19 -6.07 12.23
C VAL A 257 5.61 -4.68 11.72
N LEU A 258 6.83 -4.26 12.04
CA LEU A 258 7.35 -2.93 11.69
C LEU A 258 8.04 -2.89 10.32
N GLY A 259 8.37 -4.04 9.75
CA GLY A 259 9.02 -4.15 8.43
C GLY A 259 8.26 -3.38 7.34
N PRO A 260 6.96 -3.66 7.10
CA PRO A 260 6.14 -2.94 6.11
C PRO A 260 6.16 -1.42 6.26
N VAL A 261 6.16 -0.93 7.50
CA VAL A 261 6.08 0.50 7.80
C VAL A 261 7.37 1.18 7.38
N ILE A 262 8.51 0.72 7.92
CA ILE A 262 9.80 1.36 7.67
C ILE A 262 10.24 1.14 6.23
N GLY A 263 9.96 -0.05 5.67
CA GLY A 263 10.20 -0.34 4.27
C GLY A 263 9.45 0.62 3.32
N SER A 264 8.20 0.95 3.64
CA SER A 264 7.43 1.92 2.84
C SER A 264 7.98 3.33 2.97
N MET A 265 8.32 3.78 4.18
CA MET A 265 8.91 5.10 4.39
C MET A 265 10.23 5.25 3.61
N LEU A 266 11.11 4.25 3.69
CA LEU A 266 12.38 4.25 2.97
C LEU A 266 12.21 4.15 1.46
N LEU A 267 11.29 3.32 0.98
CA LEU A 267 11.02 3.22 -0.46
C LEU A 267 10.59 4.58 -1.02
N LEU A 268 9.71 5.29 -0.32
CA LEU A 268 9.22 6.60 -0.76
C LEU A 268 10.30 7.67 -0.68
N PHE A 269 11.13 7.63 0.37
CA PHE A 269 12.29 8.51 0.47
C PHE A 269 13.27 8.27 -0.68
N ILE A 270 13.61 7.03 -0.99
CA ILE A 270 14.53 6.69 -2.09
C ILE A 270 13.95 7.13 -3.43
N LEU A 271 12.67 6.84 -3.70
CA LEU A 271 12.00 7.26 -4.94
C LEU A 271 12.01 8.78 -5.11
N GLN A 272 11.66 9.52 -4.05
CA GLN A 272 11.54 10.97 -4.12
C GLN A 272 12.91 11.65 -4.15
N PHE A 273 13.88 11.13 -3.41
CA PHE A 273 15.25 11.61 -3.43
C PHE A 273 15.88 11.40 -4.80
N ALA A 274 15.68 10.23 -5.42
CA ALA A 274 16.14 9.95 -6.77
C ALA A 274 15.46 10.87 -7.80
N ASP A 275 14.13 11.01 -7.76
CA ASP A 275 13.41 11.88 -8.71
C ASP A 275 13.87 13.34 -8.61
N THR A 276 13.92 13.89 -7.40
CA THR A 276 14.32 15.28 -7.18
C THR A 276 15.80 15.48 -7.50
N GLY A 277 16.67 14.55 -7.08
CA GLY A 277 18.10 14.60 -7.32
C GLY A 277 18.45 14.55 -8.81
N LEU A 278 17.86 13.62 -9.58
CA LEU A 278 18.07 13.53 -11.03
C LEU A 278 17.56 14.79 -11.74
N ARG A 279 16.38 15.30 -11.38
CA ARG A 279 15.85 16.55 -11.97
C ARG A 279 16.75 17.74 -11.69
N SER A 280 17.29 17.85 -10.48
CA SER A 280 18.22 18.93 -10.11
C SER A 280 19.54 18.82 -10.89
N LEU A 281 20.06 17.61 -11.10
CA LEU A 281 21.29 17.40 -11.88
C LEU A 281 21.13 17.77 -13.37
N ILE A 282 19.96 17.50 -13.95
CA ILE A 282 19.60 17.93 -15.30
C ILE A 282 19.47 19.46 -15.35
N ALA A 283 18.77 20.06 -14.38
CA ALA A 283 18.60 21.51 -14.31
C ALA A 283 19.93 22.27 -14.17
N ASN A 284 20.91 21.67 -13.48
CA ASN A 284 22.25 22.24 -13.30
C ASN A 284 23.20 21.97 -14.47
N GLY A 285 22.74 21.35 -15.56
CA GLY A 285 23.53 21.11 -16.77
C GLY A 285 24.64 20.06 -16.63
N VAL A 286 24.68 19.31 -15.53
CA VAL A 286 25.65 18.22 -15.31
C VAL A 286 25.33 17.03 -16.21
N ILE A 287 24.05 16.80 -16.48
CA ILE A 287 23.55 15.80 -17.42
C ILE A 287 22.99 16.57 -18.63
N PRO A 288 23.58 16.42 -19.83
CA PRO A 288 23.05 17.02 -21.05
C PRO A 288 21.61 16.56 -21.29
N ALA A 289 20.71 17.50 -21.54
CA ALA A 289 19.29 17.23 -21.83
C ALA A 289 19.08 16.35 -23.08
N GLU A 290 20.10 16.21 -23.93
CA GLU A 290 20.12 15.30 -25.09
C GLU A 290 20.20 13.82 -24.71
N LEU A 291 20.74 13.49 -23.52
CA LEU A 291 20.86 12.11 -23.05
C LEU A 291 19.69 11.70 -22.15
N LEU A 292 19.11 12.64 -21.41
CA LEU A 292 18.06 12.38 -20.41
C LEU A 292 17.04 13.51 -20.36
N SER A 293 15.82 13.24 -20.83
CA SER A 293 14.70 14.17 -20.73
C SER A 293 14.05 14.12 -19.33
N SER A 294 13.31 15.16 -18.96
CA SER A 294 12.56 15.21 -17.69
C SER A 294 11.46 14.14 -17.60
N THR A 295 11.02 13.61 -18.74
CA THR A 295 10.12 12.45 -18.87
C THR A 295 10.81 11.12 -18.57
N ASP A 296 12.08 10.96 -18.96
CA ASP A 296 12.84 9.72 -18.73
C ASP A 296 13.18 9.53 -17.24
N VAL A 297 13.36 10.64 -16.50
CA VAL A 297 13.60 10.61 -15.05
C VAL A 297 12.49 9.86 -14.30
N ALA A 298 11.23 10.03 -14.73
CA ALA A 298 10.09 9.38 -14.10
C ALA A 298 10.11 7.85 -14.26
N GLN A 299 10.74 7.33 -15.31
CA GLN A 299 10.94 5.89 -15.53
C GLN A 299 12.22 5.41 -14.85
N LEU A 300 13.31 6.17 -14.94
CA LEU A 300 14.60 5.83 -14.35
C LEU A 300 14.56 5.70 -12.83
N ARG A 301 13.74 6.48 -12.13
CA ARG A 301 13.56 6.30 -10.67
C ARG A 301 13.11 4.89 -10.29
N TYR A 302 12.26 4.26 -11.11
CA TYR A 302 11.81 2.89 -10.86
C TYR A 302 12.89 1.87 -11.18
N VAL A 303 13.72 2.12 -12.20
CA VAL A 303 14.90 1.30 -12.51
C VAL A 303 15.90 1.36 -11.35
N LEU A 304 16.16 2.55 -10.80
CA LEU A 304 17.04 2.73 -9.64
C LEU A 304 16.52 2.00 -8.41
N VAL A 305 15.21 2.01 -8.16
CA VAL A 305 14.61 1.21 -7.08
C VAL A 305 14.75 -0.28 -7.36
N GLY A 306 14.52 -0.74 -8.59
CA GLY A 306 14.71 -2.13 -8.98
C GLY A 306 16.14 -2.61 -8.71
N ILE A 307 17.14 -1.83 -9.14
CA ILE A 307 18.56 -2.09 -8.88
C ILE A 307 18.84 -2.05 -7.37
N GLY A 308 18.33 -1.06 -6.64
CA GLY A 308 18.48 -0.95 -5.19
C GLY A 308 17.93 -2.16 -4.44
N LEU A 309 16.79 -2.69 -4.88
CA LEU A 309 16.22 -3.92 -4.35
C LEU A 309 17.07 -5.14 -4.69
N MET A 310 17.58 -5.25 -5.92
CA MET A 310 18.49 -6.34 -6.29
C MET A 310 19.75 -6.33 -5.42
N LEU A 311 20.38 -5.17 -5.25
CA LEU A 311 21.55 -5.02 -4.38
C LEU A 311 21.21 -5.36 -2.93
N LEU A 312 20.05 -4.92 -2.43
CA LEU A 312 19.61 -5.28 -1.10
C LEU A 312 19.40 -6.78 -0.96
N LEU A 313 18.76 -7.44 -1.92
CA LEU A 313 18.56 -8.90 -1.88
C LEU A 313 19.89 -9.65 -1.92
N VAL A 314 20.88 -9.16 -2.66
CA VAL A 314 22.23 -9.74 -2.71
C VAL A 314 22.98 -9.54 -1.39
N PHE A 315 22.97 -8.34 -0.81
CA PHE A 315 23.78 -8.02 0.38
C PHE A 315 23.07 -8.22 1.72
N ARG A 316 21.74 -8.17 1.75
CA ARG A 316 20.87 -8.34 2.91
C ARG A 316 19.53 -8.99 2.52
N PRO A 317 19.52 -10.29 2.18
CA PRO A 317 18.31 -11.01 1.75
C PRO A 317 17.19 -10.99 2.79
N GLN A 318 17.52 -10.79 4.08
CA GLN A 318 16.54 -10.67 5.16
C GLN A 318 15.81 -9.31 5.23
N GLY A 319 16.17 -8.32 4.41
CA GLY A 319 15.66 -6.95 4.59
C GLY A 319 16.31 -6.21 5.76
N ILE A 320 15.76 -5.05 6.12
CA ILE A 320 16.31 -4.19 7.18
C ILE A 320 16.08 -4.80 8.58
N PHE A 321 14.91 -5.40 8.83
CA PHE A 321 14.53 -5.98 10.14
C PHE A 321 14.46 -7.52 10.17
N GLY A 322 14.84 -8.21 9.11
CA GLY A 322 14.77 -9.68 9.10
C GLY A 322 15.83 -10.34 9.98
N ASP A 323 15.49 -11.52 10.49
CA ASP A 323 16.41 -12.36 11.23
C ASP A 323 17.23 -13.24 10.28
N ARG A 324 18.55 -13.32 10.50
CA ARG A 324 19.40 -14.25 9.73
C ARG A 324 19.04 -15.72 9.99
N ARG A 325 18.43 -16.02 11.14
CA ARG A 325 18.12 -17.38 11.58
C ARG A 325 16.92 -18.01 10.89
N GLU A 326 15.93 -17.20 10.47
CA GLU A 326 14.74 -17.69 9.76
C GLU A 326 15.04 -18.01 8.29
N VAL A 327 15.90 -17.22 7.62
CA VAL A 327 16.31 -17.45 6.23
C VAL A 327 17.13 -18.74 6.04
N MET A 328 17.83 -19.18 7.09
CA MET A 328 18.65 -20.40 7.05
C MET A 328 17.85 -21.70 7.22
N LEU A 329 16.59 -21.64 7.67
CA LEU A 329 15.73 -22.82 7.81
C LEU A 329 15.03 -23.20 6.49
N ASP A 330 14.71 -22.22 5.64
CA ASP A 330 14.12 -22.42 4.31
C ASP A 330 15.13 -22.95 3.25
N ALA A 331 16.42 -22.97 3.58
CA ALA A 331 17.51 -23.38 2.67
C ALA A 331 18.00 -24.83 2.89
N ARG A 332 17.27 -25.64 3.67
CA ARG A 332 17.51 -27.07 3.87
C ARG A 332 16.30 -27.88 3.46
#